data_AF-A0A6L9S9R8-F1
#
_entry.id   AF-A0A6L9S9R8-F1
#
_cell.length_a   1.000
_cell.length_b   1.000
_cell.length_c   1.000
_cell.angle_alpha   90.00
_cell.angle_beta   90.00
_cell.angle_gamma   90.00
#
_symmetry.space_group_name_H-M   'P 1'
#
loop_
_entity.id
_entity.type
_entity.pdbx_description
1 polymer ?
#
loop_
_entity_poly.entity_id
_entity_poly.type
_entity_poly.pdbx_seq_one_letter_code
_entity_poly.pdbx_strand_id
1 'polypeptide(L)'
;MKVEALVFGVVAVFLAVVTPIYWFASNDPTGTTALAVTFGLGAMIAFYFMLLVRRLGPRPEDRHDGEIEELAGEYGFFSPHSWWPLMGGLAASVVFLGLVFAWFILIIGVALAAIAVIGWVFEYYRGEYSH
;
A
#
# COMPACT_ATOMS: atom_id res chain seq x y z
N MET A 1 8.24 15.61 1.59
CA MET A 1 8.18 14.72 0.39
C MET A 1 9.45 14.58 -0.44
N LYS A 2 10.41 15.53 -0.41
CA LYS A 2 11.69 15.33 -1.14
C LYS A 2 12.51 14.18 -0.56
N VAL A 3 12.55 14.06 0.76
CA VAL A 3 13.33 13.03 1.47
C VAL A 3 12.71 11.65 1.22
N GLU A 4 11.40 11.56 1.26
CA GLU A 4 10.62 10.34 1.04
C GLU A 4 10.83 9.81 -0.38
N ALA A 5 10.80 10.70 -1.39
CA ALA A 5 11.17 10.35 -2.76
C ALA A 5 12.62 9.85 -2.87
N LEU A 6 13.54 10.48 -2.13
CA LEU A 6 14.96 10.12 -2.12
C LEU A 6 15.19 8.75 -1.48
N VAL A 7 14.52 8.42 -0.38
CA VAL A 7 14.64 7.12 0.31
C VAL A 7 14.32 5.98 -0.66
N PHE A 8 13.16 6.04 -1.32
CA PHE A 8 12.80 5.01 -2.32
C PHE A 8 13.67 5.09 -3.57
N GLY A 9 14.14 6.28 -3.96
CA GLY A 9 15.04 6.48 -5.09
C GLY A 9 16.40 5.80 -4.87
N VAL A 10 16.98 5.89 -3.68
CA VAL A 10 18.25 5.23 -3.33
C VAL A 10 18.09 3.71 -3.38
N VAL A 11 17.02 3.18 -2.81
CA VAL A 11 16.72 1.73 -2.87
C VAL A 11 16.54 1.27 -4.32
N ALA A 12 15.81 2.04 -5.14
CA ALA A 12 15.64 1.74 -6.55
C ALA A 12 16.97 1.75 -7.31
N VAL A 13 17.82 2.75 -7.11
CA VAL A 13 19.15 2.81 -7.74
C VAL A 13 20.02 1.62 -7.32
N PHE A 14 20.02 1.28 -6.02
CA PHE A 14 20.73 0.11 -5.52
C PHE A 14 20.26 -1.18 -6.21
N LEU A 15 18.94 -1.40 -6.27
CA LEU A 15 18.38 -2.59 -6.93
C LEU A 15 18.60 -2.58 -8.44
N ALA A 16 18.61 -1.41 -9.08
CA ALA A 16 18.93 -1.28 -10.50
C ALA A 16 20.37 -1.73 -10.82
N VAL A 17 21.30 -1.52 -9.89
CA VAL A 17 22.70 -1.95 -10.01
C VAL A 17 22.87 -3.41 -9.62
N VAL A 18 22.25 -3.85 -8.52
CA VAL A 18 22.42 -5.22 -8.01
C VAL A 18 21.74 -6.25 -8.90
N THR A 19 20.58 -5.94 -9.48
CA THR A 19 19.84 -6.88 -10.35
C THR A 19 20.68 -7.42 -11.52
N PRO A 20 21.32 -6.58 -12.37
CA PRO A 20 22.18 -7.08 -13.44
C PRO A 20 23.43 -7.79 -12.91
N ILE A 21 24.04 -7.31 -11.83
CA ILE A 21 25.20 -7.99 -11.20
C ILE A 21 24.81 -9.41 -10.77
N TYR A 22 23.67 -9.55 -10.12
CA TYR A 22 23.12 -10.84 -9.70
C TYR A 22 22.87 -11.76 -10.89
N TRP A 23 22.25 -11.24 -11.96
CA TRP A 23 22.01 -12.02 -13.18
C TRP A 23 23.31 -12.58 -13.76
N PHE A 24 24.32 -11.74 -13.95
CA PHE A 24 25.61 -12.18 -14.52
C PHE A 24 26.38 -13.14 -13.60
N ALA A 25 26.23 -13.02 -12.28
CA ALA A 25 26.90 -13.88 -11.32
C ALA A 25 26.21 -15.26 -11.14
N SER A 26 24.87 -15.29 -11.14
CA SER A 26 24.08 -16.48 -10.79
C SER A 26 23.42 -17.17 -11.98
N ASN A 27 23.06 -16.42 -13.03
CA ASN A 27 22.16 -16.85 -14.11
C ASN A 27 20.83 -17.44 -13.60
N ASP A 28 20.38 -17.06 -12.40
CA ASP A 28 19.12 -17.52 -11.82
C ASP A 28 17.95 -16.59 -12.24
N PRO A 29 17.00 -17.07 -13.06
CA PRO A 29 15.87 -16.27 -13.52
C PRO A 29 14.89 -15.95 -12.40
N THR A 30 14.76 -16.78 -11.37
CA THR A 30 13.77 -16.58 -10.29
C THR A 30 14.19 -15.42 -9.39
N GLY A 31 15.43 -15.44 -8.87
CA GLY A 31 15.97 -14.35 -8.08
C GLY A 31 16.07 -13.05 -8.86
N THR A 32 16.48 -13.11 -10.12
CA THR A 32 16.58 -11.93 -10.99
C THR A 32 15.20 -11.28 -11.21
N THR A 33 14.16 -12.09 -11.40
CA THR A 33 12.78 -11.59 -11.54
C THR A 33 12.32 -10.89 -10.26
N ALA A 34 12.56 -11.49 -9.09
CA ALA A 34 12.18 -10.90 -7.81
C ALA A 34 12.88 -9.55 -7.56
N LEU A 35 14.19 -9.47 -7.85
CA LEU A 35 14.96 -8.23 -7.76
C LEU A 35 14.46 -7.17 -8.74
N ALA A 36 14.18 -7.54 -9.99
CA ALA A 36 13.66 -6.62 -11.01
C ALA A 36 12.29 -6.04 -10.64
N VAL A 37 11.37 -6.86 -10.13
CA VAL A 37 10.04 -6.38 -9.69
C VAL A 37 10.16 -5.50 -8.46
N THR A 38 11.07 -5.81 -7.53
CA THR A 38 11.32 -4.98 -6.34
C THR A 38 11.93 -3.63 -6.73
N PHE A 39 12.84 -3.61 -7.70
CA PHE A 39 13.32 -2.38 -8.32
C PHE A 39 12.16 -1.57 -8.89
N GLY A 40 11.29 -2.21 -9.69
CA GLY A 40 10.13 -1.56 -10.28
C GLY A 40 9.18 -0.94 -9.24
N LEU A 41 8.92 -1.66 -8.13
CA LEU A 41 8.13 -1.16 -7.01
C LEU A 41 8.76 0.09 -6.38
N GLY A 42 10.04 0.02 -6.03
CA GLY A 42 10.76 1.17 -5.45
C GLY A 42 10.81 2.37 -6.39
N ALA A 43 11.08 2.13 -7.68
CA ALA A 43 11.10 3.17 -8.72
C ALA A 43 9.72 3.82 -8.90
N MET A 44 8.64 3.03 -8.89
CA MET A 44 7.26 3.54 -9.01
C MET A 44 6.91 4.45 -7.83
N ILE A 45 7.24 4.04 -6.59
CA ILE A 45 6.98 4.84 -5.39
C ILE A 45 7.80 6.14 -5.42
N ALA A 46 9.10 6.05 -5.72
CA ALA A 46 9.97 7.22 -5.83
C ALA A 46 9.47 8.20 -6.89
N PHE A 47 9.11 7.70 -8.07
CA PHE A 47 8.56 8.50 -9.17
C PHE A 47 7.27 9.21 -8.76
N TYR A 48 6.35 8.51 -8.10
CA TYR A 48 5.10 9.11 -7.62
C TYR A 48 5.35 10.25 -6.64
N PHE A 49 6.23 10.07 -5.65
CA PHE A 49 6.59 11.15 -4.72
C PHE A 49 7.30 12.31 -5.41
N MET A 50 8.17 12.06 -6.40
CA MET A 50 8.78 13.13 -7.19
C MET A 50 7.74 13.98 -7.94
N LEU A 51 6.67 13.35 -8.46
CA LEU A 51 5.56 14.09 -9.07
C LEU A 51 4.80 14.93 -8.05
N LEU A 52 4.55 14.37 -6.86
CA LEU A 52 3.86 15.08 -5.79
C LEU A 52 4.66 16.28 -5.27
N VAL A 53 5.97 16.14 -5.08
CA VAL A 53 6.88 17.24 -4.67
C VAL A 53 6.85 18.41 -5.65
N ARG A 54 6.67 18.14 -6.95
CA ARG A 54 6.56 19.21 -7.96
C ARG A 54 5.21 19.90 -7.95
N ARG A 55 4.15 19.21 -7.50
CA ARG A 55 2.77 19.73 -7.47
C ARG A 55 2.42 20.42 -6.16
N LEU A 56 3.00 19.96 -5.06
CA LEU A 56 2.71 20.43 -3.70
C LEU A 56 3.90 21.25 -3.17
N GLY A 57 3.61 22.34 -2.48
CA GLY A 57 4.63 23.12 -1.76
C GLY A 57 5.23 22.35 -0.57
N PRO A 58 6.33 22.84 0.01
CA PRO A 58 6.91 22.26 1.22
C PRO A 58 5.89 22.32 2.36
N ARG A 59 5.70 21.18 3.03
CA ARG A 59 4.82 21.08 4.20
C ARG A 59 5.57 21.53 5.46
N PRO A 60 4.88 21.89 6.56
CA PRO A 60 5.54 22.21 7.83
C PRO A 60 6.46 21.07 8.32
N GLU A 61 6.07 19.81 8.10
CA GLU A 61 6.88 18.61 8.41
C GLU A 61 8.20 18.49 7.62
N ASP A 62 8.31 19.17 6.46
CA ASP A 62 9.50 19.16 5.62
C ASP A 62 10.47 20.31 5.96
N ARG A 63 10.09 21.22 6.85
CA ARG A 63 10.80 22.46 7.17
C ARG A 63 11.48 22.37 8.53
N HIS A 64 12.71 22.87 8.62
CA HIS A 64 13.42 22.96 9.90
C HIS A 64 12.90 24.08 10.82
N ASP A 65 12.17 25.04 10.24
CA ASP A 65 11.56 26.20 10.90
C ASP A 65 10.03 26.10 10.95
N GLY A 66 9.48 24.88 10.85
CA GLY A 66 8.04 24.65 10.95
C GLY A 66 7.55 24.76 12.40
N GLU A 67 6.55 25.61 12.62
CA GLU A 67 5.91 25.78 13.94
C GLU A 67 4.69 24.86 14.11
N ILE A 68 4.35 24.50 15.35
CA ILE A 68 3.25 23.57 15.67
C ILE A 68 1.90 24.14 15.19
N GLU A 69 1.71 25.45 15.28
CA GLU A 69 0.47 26.13 14.89
C GLU A 69 0.17 26.04 13.39
N GLU A 70 1.17 25.81 12.53
CA GLU A 70 0.98 25.64 11.09
C GLU A 70 0.16 24.38 10.74
N LEU A 71 0.05 23.41 11.66
CA LEU A 71 -0.73 22.18 11.53
C LEU A 71 -1.98 22.16 12.42
N ALA A 72 -2.48 23.32 12.88
CA ALA A 72 -3.66 23.42 13.75
C ALA A 72 -5.01 23.14 13.04
N GLY A 73 -4.99 22.87 11.73
CA GLY A 73 -6.19 22.54 10.95
C GLY A 73 -6.76 21.14 11.22
N GLU A 74 -7.89 20.84 10.60
CA GLU A 74 -8.46 19.49 10.61
C GLU A 74 -7.61 18.53 9.77
N TYR A 75 -7.19 17.40 10.36
CA TYR A 75 -6.38 16.39 9.67
C TYR A 75 -7.17 15.57 8.64
N GLY A 76 -8.49 15.48 8.81
CA GLY A 76 -9.39 14.66 8.01
C GLY A 76 -10.21 13.69 8.86
N PHE A 77 -10.88 12.77 8.19
CA PHE A 77 -11.76 11.79 8.83
C PHE A 77 -10.99 10.54 9.25
N PHE A 78 -11.17 10.13 10.51
CA PHE A 78 -10.69 8.86 11.03
C PHE A 78 -11.86 8.06 11.60
N SER A 79 -11.91 6.78 11.23
CA SER A 79 -12.85 5.79 11.76
C SER A 79 -12.69 5.65 13.28
N PRO A 80 -13.66 6.04 14.12
CA PRO A 80 -13.55 5.89 15.58
C PRO A 80 -13.54 4.41 16.02
N HIS A 81 -14.27 3.57 15.30
CA HIS A 81 -14.28 2.13 15.44
C HIS A 81 -14.70 1.49 14.12
N SER A 82 -14.19 0.31 13.79
CA SER A 82 -14.69 -0.48 12.67
C SER A 82 -14.45 -1.97 12.94
N TRP A 83 -15.49 -2.78 12.75
CA TRP A 83 -15.39 -4.24 12.85
C TRP A 83 -15.05 -4.91 11.52
N TRP A 84 -15.14 -4.16 10.41
CA TRP A 84 -14.85 -4.68 9.08
C TRP A 84 -13.41 -5.13 8.85
N PRO A 85 -12.36 -4.51 9.43
CA PRO A 85 -11.00 -5.06 9.35
C PRO A 85 -10.89 -6.49 9.88
N LEU A 86 -11.57 -6.78 11.00
CA LEU A 86 -11.60 -8.13 11.57
C LEU A 86 -12.31 -9.11 10.63
N MET A 87 -13.47 -8.71 10.09
CA MET A 87 -14.22 -9.53 9.13
C MET A 87 -13.43 -9.76 7.84
N GLY A 88 -12.68 -8.76 7.35
CA GLY A 88 -11.78 -8.88 6.21
C GLY A 88 -10.66 -9.88 6.47
N GLY A 89 -10.03 -9.84 7.66
CA GLY A 89 -9.01 -10.80 8.06
C GLY A 89 -9.54 -12.24 8.19
N LEU A 90 -10.73 -12.41 8.77
CA LEU A 90 -11.39 -13.72 8.85
C LEU A 90 -11.76 -14.26 7.46
N ALA A 91 -12.31 -13.41 6.58
CA ALA A 91 -12.64 -13.79 5.22
C ALA A 91 -11.39 -14.21 4.42
N ALA A 92 -10.30 -13.44 4.52
CA ALA A 92 -9.02 -13.79 3.91
C ALA A 92 -8.51 -15.15 4.43
N SER A 93 -8.62 -15.40 5.73
CA SER A 93 -8.23 -16.69 6.33
C SER A 93 -9.03 -17.86 5.73
N VAL A 94 -10.33 -17.71 5.53
CA VAL A 94 -11.18 -18.72 4.87
C VAL A 94 -10.78 -18.93 3.41
N VAL A 95 -10.44 -17.87 2.67
CA VAL A 95 -9.93 -17.97 1.29
C VAL A 95 -8.67 -18.84 1.25
N PHE A 96 -7.68 -18.56 2.11
CA PHE A 96 -6.44 -19.34 2.15
C PHE A 96 -6.66 -20.78 2.62
N LEU A 97 -7.56 -21.02 3.58
CA LEU A 97 -7.98 -22.38 3.95
C LEU A 97 -8.61 -23.12 2.76
N GLY A 98 -9.43 -22.44 1.96
CA GLY A 98 -10.04 -23.00 0.76
C GLY A 98 -9.02 -23.43 -0.29
N LEU A 99 -7.94 -22.66 -0.49
CA LEU A 99 -6.84 -23.02 -1.40
C LEU A 99 -6.15 -24.33 -1.00
N VAL A 100 -6.08 -24.62 0.31
CA VAL A 100 -5.40 -25.81 0.84
C VAL A 100 -6.32 -27.03 0.87
N PHE A 101 -7.57 -26.86 1.35
CA PHE A 101 -8.43 -27.99 1.68
C PHE A 101 -9.50 -28.33 0.64
N ALA A 102 -10.20 -27.32 0.09
CA ALA A 102 -11.30 -27.59 -0.84
C ALA A 102 -11.78 -26.35 -1.62
N TRP A 103 -12.07 -26.54 -2.92
CA TRP A 103 -12.52 -25.49 -3.83
C TRP A 103 -13.86 -24.84 -3.43
N PHE A 104 -14.79 -25.58 -2.80
CA PHE A 104 -16.06 -24.99 -2.36
C PHE A 104 -15.87 -24.02 -1.18
N ILE A 105 -14.91 -24.30 -0.28
CA ILE A 105 -14.53 -23.39 0.80
C ILE A 105 -13.92 -22.12 0.23
N LEU A 106 -13.10 -22.25 -0.82
CA LEU A 106 -12.52 -21.10 -1.52
C LEU A 106 -13.61 -20.15 -2.04
N ILE A 107 -14.63 -20.69 -2.72
CA ILE A 107 -15.75 -19.88 -3.24
C ILE A 107 -16.49 -19.16 -2.11
N ILE A 108 -16.74 -19.85 -1.00
CA ILE A 108 -17.37 -19.25 0.20
C ILE A 108 -16.47 -18.13 0.75
N GLY A 109 -15.17 -18.38 0.90
CA GLY A 109 -14.21 -17.39 1.36
C GLY A 109 -14.18 -16.14 0.48
N VAL A 110 -14.20 -16.31 -0.84
CA VAL A 110 -14.24 -15.18 -1.79
C VAL A 110 -15.54 -14.39 -1.67
N ALA A 111 -16.68 -15.06 -1.51
CA ALA A 111 -17.96 -14.40 -1.27
C ALA A 111 -17.95 -13.61 0.05
N LEU A 112 -17.42 -14.18 1.13
CA LEU A 112 -17.25 -13.49 2.41
C LEU A 112 -16.30 -12.29 2.29
N ALA A 113 -15.20 -12.41 1.55
CA ALA A 113 -14.26 -11.33 1.33
C ALA A 113 -14.90 -10.18 0.55
N ALA A 114 -15.70 -10.49 -0.47
CA ALA A 114 -16.47 -9.48 -1.21
C ALA A 114 -17.45 -8.73 -0.28
N ILE A 115 -18.20 -9.45 0.56
CA ILE A 115 -19.11 -8.84 1.55
C ILE A 115 -18.32 -7.97 2.54
N ALA A 116 -17.19 -8.45 3.04
CA ALA A 116 -16.35 -7.70 3.98
C ALA A 116 -15.81 -6.41 3.36
N VAL A 117 -15.33 -6.45 2.11
CA VAL A 117 -14.82 -5.27 1.39
C VAL A 117 -15.94 -4.27 1.11
N ILE A 118 -17.09 -4.72 0.59
CA ILE A 118 -18.26 -3.85 0.38
C ILE A 118 -18.66 -3.21 1.71
N GLY A 119 -18.73 -4.02 2.77
CA GLY A 119 -19.06 -3.55 4.10
C GLY A 119 -18.14 -2.46 4.61
N TRP A 120 -16.84 -2.67 4.46
CA TRP A 120 -15.79 -1.77 4.91
C TRP A 120 -15.77 -0.46 4.10
N VAL A 121 -15.83 -0.53 2.78
CA VAL A 121 -15.79 0.65 1.90
C VAL A 121 -17.02 1.53 2.11
N PHE A 122 -18.20 0.92 2.27
CA PHE A 122 -19.46 1.66 2.41
C PHE A 122 -19.85 1.95 3.86
N GLU A 123 -19.02 1.61 4.87
CA GLU A 123 -19.36 1.75 6.30
C GLU A 123 -19.88 3.16 6.65
N TYR A 124 -19.20 4.18 6.15
CA TYR A 124 -19.49 5.59 6.46
C TYR A 124 -20.45 6.26 5.45
N TYR A 125 -20.99 5.51 4.49
CA TYR A 125 -21.87 6.01 3.42
C TYR A 125 -23.31 5.48 3.49
N ARG A 126 -23.72 4.87 4.62
CA ARG A 126 -25.03 4.19 4.77
C ARG A 126 -26.20 5.07 5.19
N GLY A 127 -25.99 6.37 5.43
CA GLY A 127 -27.00 7.27 6.03
C GLY A 127 -27.60 8.34 5.11
N GLU A 128 -27.06 8.57 3.91
CA GLU A 128 -27.55 9.66 3.04
C GLU A 128 -28.91 9.36 2.38
N TYR A 129 -29.39 8.09 2.42
CA TYR A 129 -30.62 7.65 1.74
C TYR A 129 -31.63 6.92 2.65
N SER A 130 -31.50 7.02 3.98
CA SER A 130 -32.50 6.47 4.90
C SER A 130 -33.62 7.50 5.15
N HIS A 131 -34.66 7.46 4.33
CA HIS A 131 -35.94 8.13 4.62
C HIS A 131 -36.75 7.33 5.65
#